data_AF-A0A2G8DGV8-F1
#
_entry.id   AF-A0A2G8DGV8-F1
#
_cell.length_a   1.000
_cell.length_b   1.000
_cell.length_c   1.000
_cell.angle_alpha   90.00
_cell.angle_beta   90.00
_cell.angle_gamma   90.00
#
_symmetry.space_group_name_H-M   'P 1'
#
loop_
_entity.id
_entity.type
_entity.pdbx_description
1 polymer ?
#
loop_
_entity_poly.entity_id
_entity_poly.type
_entity_poly.pdbx_seq_one_letter_code
_entity_poly.pdbx_strand_id
1 'polypeptide(L)'
;MFIDMTRTRNKGFILPIALILMAFATTVLVAAGIMMQRTSNRLNSYSLLSDLRVTTSNLVEGATMVLASQWRTQEFDSQWNGYDEFAEFVSSRGGYEGDLWSEALASLDSNSWWILNGNAEFDEILNDNAFAEYDPKGAAINNTGGKYSIVSWAEKGGVKRYSYGLATTESLSGKAALVFGDTDRVFHEVTTYIPNQGGQHATETIQGFGDLINGPATVVGTVTVSATDINLEQVFQFGLEANNIMPEYDNYNYTKTASDADFFFISLLEEHEAWLASLTRTATYNCAPGSVLPEIEEDFLIPIVPYDQSDKQFTINFPEVNKISPDASGYFTLSYKNQEGTQQVTIHEADYQINLVIYGDLQIGEKTSDPLKLSSVNGKYSITVVGGDIQVNTHLVYGDFHEELDEATQQGGVVMNKPIMTWSKVKEILDDFASRTGDDYLSLTTIGGDMIVTYLVGNDGKATHGVRALSGDFAAFPSNGSGGGFLFPDLGDVVVNQSTGHKAGQLFTFGSITARNFGTADQLNDIDNFFISSPQSALVGGTDIKRLVLLGLRAW
;
A
#
# COMPACT_ATOMS: atom_id res chain seq x y z
N MET A 1 79.16 55.08 -54.66
CA MET A 1 79.75 55.07 -53.31
C MET A 1 78.62 54.78 -52.33
N PHE A 2 78.86 53.89 -51.36
CA PHE A 2 77.89 53.15 -50.51
C PHE A 2 77.18 52.01 -51.26
N ILE A 3 77.08 50.76 -50.78
CA ILE A 3 77.49 50.02 -49.56
C ILE A 3 77.60 48.56 -50.03
N ASP A 4 78.47 47.71 -49.46
CA ASP A 4 77.93 46.48 -48.88
C ASP A 4 78.86 45.74 -47.91
N MET A 5 78.24 45.23 -46.86
CA MET A 5 78.83 44.62 -45.67
C MET A 5 79.37 43.21 -45.95
N THR A 6 80.55 42.88 -45.41
CA THR A 6 81.04 41.50 -45.34
C THR A 6 81.10 40.96 -43.90
N ARG A 7 80.04 40.20 -43.59
CA ARG A 7 79.85 39.08 -42.65
C ARG A 7 80.94 38.76 -41.59
N THR A 8 80.50 38.81 -40.34
CA THR A 8 81.17 38.42 -39.09
C THR A 8 81.44 36.90 -38.97
N ARG A 9 82.63 36.55 -38.46
CA ARG A 9 83.04 35.19 -38.04
C ARG A 9 82.31 34.82 -36.73
N ASN A 10 81.27 33.98 -36.79
CA ASN A 10 80.64 33.33 -35.62
C ASN A 10 80.63 31.80 -35.75
N LYS A 11 81.81 31.15 -35.76
CA LYS A 11 81.90 29.66 -35.80
C LYS A 11 82.40 29.01 -34.50
N GLY A 12 82.73 29.76 -33.46
CA GLY A 12 83.21 29.22 -32.18
C GLY A 12 82.11 28.94 -31.12
N PHE A 13 80.93 29.55 -31.25
CA PHE A 13 79.87 29.48 -30.24
C PHE A 13 78.71 28.53 -30.60
N ILE A 14 78.70 27.95 -31.80
CA ILE A 14 77.58 27.08 -32.23
C ILE A 14 77.59 25.74 -31.49
N LEU A 15 78.77 25.15 -31.25
CA LEU A 15 78.86 23.83 -30.60
C LEU A 15 78.41 23.86 -29.13
N PRO A 16 78.87 24.81 -28.28
CA PRO A 16 78.40 24.91 -26.89
C PRO A 16 76.91 25.26 -26.80
N ILE A 17 76.43 26.16 -27.67
CA ILE A 17 75.00 26.54 -27.71
C ILE A 17 74.13 25.36 -28.15
N ALA A 18 74.56 24.58 -29.15
CA ALA A 18 73.85 23.39 -29.59
C ALA A 18 73.83 22.28 -28.53
N LEU A 19 74.93 22.10 -27.78
CA LEU A 19 74.99 21.14 -26.66
C LEU A 19 74.10 21.57 -25.48
N ILE A 20 74.09 22.87 -25.14
CA ILE A 20 73.19 23.41 -24.11
C ILE A 20 71.73 23.27 -24.54
N LEU A 21 71.41 23.58 -25.80
CA LEU A 21 70.06 23.41 -26.33
C LEU A 21 69.62 21.94 -26.38
N MET A 22 70.52 21.01 -26.76
CA MET A 22 70.22 19.57 -26.69
C MET A 22 70.00 19.11 -25.26
N ALA A 23 70.90 19.46 -24.33
CA ALA A 23 70.75 19.09 -22.93
C ALA A 23 69.45 19.66 -22.32
N PHE A 24 69.12 20.91 -22.66
CA PHE A 24 67.87 21.54 -22.23
C PHE A 24 66.65 20.86 -22.84
N ALA A 25 66.66 20.57 -24.14
CA ALA A 25 65.58 19.85 -24.82
C ALA A 25 65.38 18.44 -24.26
N THR A 26 66.44 17.69 -24.00
CA THR A 26 66.36 16.36 -23.38
C THR A 26 65.83 16.45 -21.95
N THR A 27 66.28 17.44 -21.15
CA THR A 27 65.80 17.63 -19.78
C THR A 27 64.31 18.01 -19.75
N VAL A 28 63.86 18.88 -20.66
CA VAL A 28 62.45 19.25 -20.80
C VAL A 28 61.61 18.08 -21.28
N LEU A 29 62.09 17.27 -22.24
CA LEU A 29 61.41 16.06 -22.70
C LEU A 29 61.28 15.00 -21.60
N VAL A 30 62.32 14.79 -20.80
CA VAL A 30 62.29 13.88 -19.65
C VAL A 30 61.35 14.42 -18.56
N ALA A 31 61.39 15.72 -18.26
CA ALA A 31 60.49 16.33 -17.28
C ALA A 31 59.02 16.28 -17.73
N ALA A 32 58.75 16.54 -19.01
CA ALA A 32 57.42 16.43 -19.61
C ALA A 32 56.93 14.98 -19.64
N GLY A 33 57.80 14.02 -19.96
CA GLY A 33 57.51 12.59 -19.88
C GLY A 33 57.17 12.12 -18.47
N ILE A 34 57.94 12.56 -17.46
CA ILE A 34 57.67 12.27 -16.04
C ILE A 34 56.36 12.93 -15.59
N MET A 35 56.06 14.16 -16.04
CA MET A 35 54.78 14.82 -15.73
C MET A 35 53.59 14.13 -16.41
N MET A 36 53.69 13.76 -17.69
CA MET A 36 52.64 13.00 -18.39
C MET A 36 52.42 11.63 -17.75
N GLN A 37 53.48 10.93 -17.36
CA GLN A 37 53.38 9.64 -16.67
C GLN A 37 52.75 9.79 -15.28
N ARG A 38 53.09 10.84 -14.53
CA ARG A 38 52.43 11.16 -13.25
C ARG A 38 50.95 11.51 -13.41
N THR A 39 50.59 12.28 -14.44
CA THR A 39 49.19 12.64 -14.72
C THR A 39 48.39 11.44 -15.25
N SER A 40 48.96 10.61 -16.11
CA SER A 40 48.33 9.38 -16.60
C SER A 40 48.15 8.35 -15.50
N ASN A 41 49.14 8.15 -14.62
CA ASN A 41 48.99 7.28 -13.46
C ASN A 41 47.93 7.81 -12.48
N ARG A 42 47.85 9.14 -12.28
CA ARG A 42 46.78 9.76 -11.49
C ARG A 42 45.41 9.56 -12.12
N LEU A 43 45.26 9.80 -13.43
CA LEU A 43 44.00 9.60 -14.15
C LEU A 43 43.56 8.12 -14.12
N ASN A 44 44.49 7.19 -14.35
CA ASN A 44 44.21 5.75 -14.25
C ASN A 44 43.83 5.37 -12.81
N SER A 45 44.47 5.96 -11.80
CA SER A 45 44.08 5.74 -10.40
C SER A 45 42.71 6.33 -10.09
N TYR A 46 42.34 7.48 -10.65
CA TYR A 46 41.01 8.07 -10.46
C TYR A 46 39.92 7.28 -11.19
N SER A 47 40.19 6.81 -12.41
CA SER A 47 39.29 5.91 -13.14
C SER A 47 39.06 4.63 -12.36
N LEU A 48 40.14 3.97 -11.92
CA LEU A 48 40.06 2.76 -11.10
C LEU A 48 39.26 2.99 -9.82
N LEU A 49 39.47 4.11 -9.13
CA LEU A 49 38.73 4.44 -7.91
C LEU A 49 37.25 4.75 -8.19
N SER A 50 36.95 5.39 -9.32
CA SER A 50 35.58 5.66 -9.73
C SER A 50 34.85 4.35 -10.07
N ASP A 51 35.49 3.48 -10.84
CA ASP A 51 34.96 2.17 -11.22
C ASP A 51 34.64 1.35 -9.97
N LEU A 52 35.60 1.25 -9.04
CA LEU A 52 35.41 0.54 -7.77
C LEU A 52 34.27 1.10 -6.92
N ARG A 53 34.05 2.42 -6.91
CA ARG A 53 32.93 3.04 -6.18
C ARG A 53 31.58 2.76 -6.81
N VAL A 54 31.49 2.81 -8.14
CA VAL A 54 30.26 2.49 -8.87
C VAL A 54 29.93 1.02 -8.66
N THR A 55 30.92 0.14 -8.84
CA THR A 55 30.74 -1.30 -8.67
C THR A 55 30.27 -1.67 -7.26
N THR A 56 30.93 -1.16 -6.22
CA THR A 56 30.51 -1.41 -4.83
C THR A 56 29.14 -0.82 -4.53
N SER A 57 28.77 0.34 -5.07
CA SER A 57 27.41 0.89 -4.93
C SER A 57 26.35 -0.01 -5.57
N ASN A 58 26.58 -0.46 -6.81
CA ASN A 58 25.65 -1.37 -7.49
C ASN A 58 25.50 -2.70 -6.74
N LEU A 59 26.57 -3.18 -6.09
CA LEU A 59 26.50 -4.37 -5.23
C LEU A 59 25.68 -4.15 -3.96
N VAL A 60 25.63 -2.92 -3.41
CA VAL A 60 24.71 -2.58 -2.30
C VAL A 60 23.26 -2.63 -2.77
N GLU A 61 22.98 -2.09 -3.95
CA GLU A 61 21.62 -2.15 -4.54
C GLU A 61 21.21 -3.60 -4.82
N GLY A 62 22.09 -4.39 -5.43
CA GLY A 62 21.85 -5.83 -5.66
C GLY A 62 21.64 -6.61 -4.37
N ALA A 63 22.44 -6.34 -3.33
CA ALA A 63 22.26 -6.91 -2.00
C ALA A 63 20.93 -6.49 -1.36
N THR A 64 20.49 -5.25 -1.60
CA THR A 64 19.19 -4.75 -1.13
C THR A 64 18.03 -5.47 -1.83
N MET A 65 18.16 -5.79 -3.11
CA MET A 65 17.13 -6.55 -3.84
C MET A 65 16.96 -7.96 -3.26
N VAL A 66 18.08 -8.65 -3.00
CA VAL A 66 18.06 -9.98 -2.35
C VAL A 66 17.56 -9.89 -0.89
N LEU A 67 17.89 -8.81 -0.19
CA LEU A 67 17.31 -8.56 1.13
C LEU A 67 15.81 -8.32 1.04
N ALA A 68 15.31 -7.59 0.06
CA ALA A 68 13.90 -7.30 -0.09
C ALA A 68 13.04 -8.56 -0.29
N SER A 69 13.58 -9.60 -0.94
CA SER A 69 12.90 -10.90 -1.09
C SER A 69 12.96 -11.77 0.17
N GLN A 70 13.98 -11.61 1.02
CA GLN A 70 14.29 -12.59 2.08
C GLN A 70 14.34 -12.01 3.51
N TRP A 71 14.19 -10.70 3.72
CA TRP A 71 14.38 -10.05 5.04
C TRP A 71 13.45 -10.56 6.16
N ARG A 72 12.27 -11.12 5.82
CA ARG A 72 11.33 -11.67 6.80
C ARG A 72 11.67 -13.09 7.25
N THR A 73 12.32 -13.86 6.38
CA THR A 73 12.55 -15.30 6.56
C THR A 73 14.01 -15.63 6.85
N GLN A 74 14.92 -14.71 6.55
CA GLN A 74 16.35 -14.91 6.70
C GLN A 74 16.80 -14.78 8.16
N GLU A 75 17.62 -15.74 8.59
CA GLU A 75 18.31 -15.68 9.88
C GLU A 75 19.65 -14.95 9.74
N PHE A 76 19.93 -14.06 10.70
CA PHE A 76 21.17 -13.29 10.81
C PHE A 76 21.92 -13.82 12.03
N ASP A 77 22.63 -14.93 11.86
CA ASP A 77 23.23 -15.71 12.96
C ASP A 77 24.75 -15.87 12.84
N SER A 78 25.35 -15.22 11.82
CA SER A 78 26.74 -15.41 11.47
C SER A 78 27.62 -14.25 11.92
N GLN A 79 28.92 -14.52 12.02
CA GLN A 79 29.97 -13.51 12.15
C GLN A 79 30.63 -13.26 10.80
N TRP A 80 30.88 -12.00 10.45
CA TRP A 80 31.59 -11.65 9.24
C TRP A 80 33.08 -11.41 9.51
N ASN A 81 33.94 -12.36 9.10
CA ASN A 81 35.39 -12.28 9.28
C ASN A 81 36.05 -11.05 8.60
N GLY A 82 35.38 -10.43 7.62
CA GLY A 82 35.87 -9.22 6.93
C GLY A 82 35.52 -7.91 7.64
N TYR A 83 34.76 -7.97 8.74
CA TYR A 83 34.24 -6.79 9.41
C TYR A 83 35.34 -5.89 10.00
N ASP A 84 36.33 -6.47 10.68
CA ASP A 84 37.41 -5.69 11.31
C ASP A 84 38.25 -4.92 10.26
N GLU A 85 38.53 -5.56 9.11
CA GLU A 85 39.24 -4.92 7.99
C GLU A 85 38.42 -3.75 7.42
N PHE A 86 37.10 -3.94 7.28
CA PHE A 86 36.19 -2.88 6.84
C PHE A 86 36.11 -1.72 7.84
N ALA A 87 35.94 -2.02 9.13
CA ALA A 87 35.85 -1.02 10.18
C ALA A 87 37.13 -0.20 10.29
N GLU A 88 38.32 -0.83 10.18
CA GLU A 88 39.60 -0.14 10.14
C GLU A 88 39.74 0.73 8.88
N PHE A 89 39.29 0.23 7.73
CA PHE A 89 39.32 0.97 6.47
C PHE A 89 38.48 2.26 6.52
N VAL A 90 37.28 2.21 7.13
CA VAL A 90 36.40 3.38 7.23
C VAL A 90 36.85 4.33 8.34
N SER A 91 37.24 3.80 9.52
CA SER A 91 37.69 4.62 10.66
C SER A 91 39.05 5.30 10.41
N SER A 92 39.91 4.74 9.57
CA SER A 92 41.17 5.37 9.16
C SER A 92 41.01 6.54 8.18
N ARG A 93 39.78 6.83 7.73
CA ARG A 93 39.50 8.03 6.92
C ARG A 93 39.63 9.26 7.81
N GLY A 94 40.66 10.06 7.56
CA GLY A 94 41.03 11.17 8.44
C GLY A 94 39.92 12.21 8.62
N GLY A 95 39.83 12.75 9.83
CA GLY A 95 38.88 13.81 10.21
C GLY A 95 37.68 13.29 10.99
N TYR A 96 36.75 14.19 11.32
CA TYR A 96 35.56 13.90 12.13
C TYR A 96 34.61 12.86 11.50
N GLU A 97 34.64 12.69 10.17
CA GLU A 97 33.86 11.65 9.48
C GLU A 97 34.29 10.24 9.91
N GLY A 98 35.60 9.97 10.04
CA GLY A 98 36.09 8.66 10.47
C GLY A 98 35.68 8.30 11.90
N ASP A 99 35.67 9.29 12.79
CA ASP A 99 35.23 9.12 14.19
C ASP A 99 33.73 8.76 14.26
N LEU A 100 32.88 9.45 13.49
CA LEU A 100 31.44 9.17 13.43
C LEU A 100 31.13 7.78 12.86
N TRP A 101 31.85 7.36 11.82
CA TRP A 101 31.68 6.00 11.28
C TRP A 101 32.18 4.94 12.24
N SER A 102 33.28 5.19 12.95
CA SER A 102 33.77 4.29 14.01
C SER A 102 32.70 4.06 15.08
N GLU A 103 32.05 5.14 15.55
CA GLU A 103 30.94 5.07 16.51
C GLU A 103 29.72 4.33 15.95
N ALA A 104 29.32 4.64 14.70
CA ALA A 104 28.18 3.98 14.05
C ALA A 104 28.42 2.47 13.85
N LEU A 105 29.62 2.08 13.41
CA LEU A 105 29.98 0.68 13.21
C LEU A 105 30.09 -0.07 14.55
N ALA A 106 30.63 0.55 15.60
CA ALA A 106 30.68 -0.05 16.93
C ALA A 106 29.31 -0.41 17.53
N SER A 107 28.22 0.18 17.01
CA SER A 107 26.85 -0.11 17.44
C SER A 107 26.23 -1.36 16.78
N LEU A 108 26.87 -1.92 15.74
CA LEU A 108 26.38 -3.11 15.03
C LEU A 108 26.61 -4.38 15.85
N ASP A 109 25.63 -5.29 15.84
CA ASP A 109 25.77 -6.58 16.51
C ASP A 109 26.69 -7.51 15.72
N SER A 110 27.82 -7.85 16.33
CA SER A 110 28.85 -8.74 15.79
C SER A 110 28.36 -10.14 15.37
N ASN A 111 27.24 -10.62 15.91
CA ASN A 111 26.70 -11.96 15.62
C ASN A 111 25.50 -11.95 14.67
N SER A 112 25.07 -10.77 14.21
CA SER A 112 23.87 -10.62 13.41
C SER A 112 24.17 -10.36 11.93
N TRP A 113 25.16 -11.07 11.36
CA TRP A 113 25.51 -10.94 9.94
C TRP A 113 24.90 -12.07 9.10
N TRP A 114 24.58 -11.71 7.87
CA TRP A 114 24.26 -12.60 6.77
C TRP A 114 25.22 -12.30 5.61
N ILE A 115 26.05 -13.28 5.25
CA ILE A 115 27.02 -13.15 4.15
C ILE A 115 26.33 -13.63 2.87
N LEU A 116 26.21 -12.75 1.87
CA LEU A 116 25.46 -13.05 0.65
C LEU A 116 26.25 -13.91 -0.35
N ASN A 117 27.57 -13.95 -0.26
CA ASN A 117 28.39 -14.80 -1.13
C ASN A 117 28.05 -16.28 -0.91
N GLY A 118 27.53 -16.95 -1.94
CA GLY A 118 26.98 -18.30 -1.86
C GLY A 118 25.44 -18.38 -1.83
N ASN A 119 24.74 -17.23 -1.77
CA ASN A 119 23.31 -17.16 -2.02
C ASN A 119 23.07 -17.16 -3.54
N ALA A 120 22.18 -18.02 -4.03
CA ALA A 120 21.96 -18.21 -5.46
C ALA A 120 21.53 -16.93 -6.20
N GLU A 121 20.62 -16.14 -5.62
CA GLU A 121 20.13 -14.89 -6.22
C GLU A 121 21.23 -13.82 -6.27
N PHE A 122 22.06 -13.72 -5.22
CA PHE A 122 23.17 -12.77 -5.22
C PHE A 122 24.34 -13.23 -6.09
N ASP A 123 24.60 -14.53 -6.16
CA ASP A 123 25.65 -15.09 -7.02
C ASP A 123 25.32 -14.87 -8.50
N GLU A 124 24.05 -14.86 -8.92
CA GLU A 124 23.66 -14.45 -10.28
C GLU A 124 24.10 -13.02 -10.59
N ILE A 125 23.94 -12.08 -9.63
CA ILE A 125 24.41 -10.70 -9.77
C ILE A 125 25.94 -10.67 -9.85
N LEU A 126 26.64 -11.39 -8.97
CA LEU A 126 28.11 -11.43 -8.97
C LEU A 126 28.71 -12.03 -10.25
N ASN A 127 27.98 -12.93 -10.92
CA ASN A 127 28.43 -13.59 -12.14
C ASN A 127 28.13 -12.79 -13.42
N ASP A 128 27.47 -11.63 -13.33
CA ASP A 128 27.29 -10.74 -14.48
C ASP A 128 28.66 -10.26 -15.01
N ASN A 129 28.75 -10.10 -16.34
CA ASN A 129 29.96 -9.64 -17.02
C ASN A 129 30.45 -8.28 -16.50
N ALA A 130 29.57 -7.43 -15.97
CA ALA A 130 29.89 -6.15 -15.35
C ALA A 130 30.81 -6.30 -14.12
N PHE A 131 30.82 -7.45 -13.46
CA PHE A 131 31.60 -7.72 -12.25
C PHE A 131 32.78 -8.68 -12.46
N ALA A 132 33.00 -9.15 -13.69
CA ALA A 132 34.00 -10.18 -14.01
C ALA A 132 35.45 -9.76 -13.68
N GLU A 133 35.76 -8.46 -13.78
CA GLU A 133 37.12 -7.93 -13.55
C GLU A 133 37.45 -7.67 -12.08
N TYR A 134 36.53 -7.94 -11.15
CA TYR A 134 36.70 -7.68 -9.71
C TYR A 134 36.81 -8.97 -8.90
N ASP A 135 37.87 -9.10 -8.11
CA ASP A 135 38.13 -10.26 -7.25
C ASP A 135 39.13 -9.88 -6.13
N PRO A 136 38.80 -10.09 -4.83
CA PRO A 136 37.50 -10.53 -4.30
C PRO A 136 36.38 -9.48 -4.42
N LYS A 137 35.14 -9.96 -4.53
CA LYS A 137 33.90 -9.14 -4.52
C LYS A 137 32.79 -9.81 -3.71
N GLY A 138 31.88 -9.03 -3.15
CA GLY A 138 30.78 -9.56 -2.35
C GLY A 138 30.00 -8.54 -1.55
N ALA A 139 29.07 -9.04 -0.74
CA ALA A 139 28.31 -8.23 0.20
C ALA A 139 27.90 -9.03 1.45
N ALA A 140 27.72 -8.30 2.55
CA ALA A 140 27.22 -8.82 3.82
C ALA A 140 26.20 -7.85 4.40
N ILE A 141 25.20 -8.37 5.09
CA ILE A 141 24.11 -7.61 5.68
C ILE A 141 24.09 -7.87 7.18
N ASN A 142 24.06 -6.80 7.97
CA ASN A 142 23.88 -6.88 9.41
C ASN A 142 22.48 -6.43 9.80
N ASN A 143 21.81 -7.15 10.71
CA ASN A 143 20.55 -6.71 11.31
C ASN A 143 20.78 -6.28 12.75
N THR A 144 20.59 -4.99 13.04
CA THR A 144 20.68 -4.45 14.40
C THR A 144 19.50 -3.52 14.68
N GLY A 145 18.67 -3.86 15.66
CA GLY A 145 17.57 -3.00 16.10
C GLY A 145 16.52 -2.69 15.02
N GLY A 146 16.26 -3.63 14.10
CA GLY A 146 15.29 -3.45 13.02
C GLY A 146 15.79 -2.62 11.84
N LYS A 147 17.10 -2.36 11.78
CA LYS A 147 17.81 -1.71 10.68
C LYS A 147 18.78 -2.68 10.04
N TYR A 148 18.92 -2.58 8.73
CA TYR A 148 19.77 -3.44 7.92
C TYR A 148 20.96 -2.62 7.39
N SER A 149 22.15 -2.98 7.84
CA SER A 149 23.41 -2.38 7.41
C SER A 149 24.05 -3.26 6.36
N ILE A 150 24.09 -2.78 5.12
CA ILE A 150 24.56 -3.53 3.95
C ILE A 150 25.97 -3.06 3.64
N VAL A 151 26.94 -3.97 3.64
CA VAL A 151 28.34 -3.67 3.30
C VAL A 151 28.72 -4.46 2.06
N SER A 152 29.20 -3.79 1.02
CA SER A 152 29.74 -4.44 -0.18
C SER A 152 31.24 -4.16 -0.33
N TRP A 153 31.94 -5.05 -1.02
CA TRP A 153 33.35 -4.87 -1.37
C TRP A 153 33.67 -5.32 -2.78
N ALA A 154 34.68 -4.71 -3.37
CA ALA A 154 35.27 -5.12 -4.63
C ALA A 154 36.75 -4.74 -4.67
N GLU A 155 37.57 -5.57 -5.34
CA GLU A 155 38.98 -5.33 -5.56
C GLU A 155 39.34 -5.42 -7.03
N LYS A 156 40.14 -4.45 -7.51
CA LYS A 156 40.69 -4.43 -8.87
C LYS A 156 42.08 -3.83 -8.83
N GLY A 157 43.04 -4.53 -9.45
CA GLY A 157 44.43 -4.06 -9.52
C GLY A 157 45.11 -3.89 -8.15
N GLY A 158 44.77 -4.72 -7.16
CA GLY A 158 45.32 -4.67 -5.80
C GLY A 158 44.74 -3.54 -4.93
N VAL A 159 43.67 -2.88 -5.37
CA VAL A 159 42.98 -1.83 -4.62
C VAL A 159 41.57 -2.32 -4.27
N LYS A 160 41.33 -2.51 -2.98
CA LYS A 160 40.02 -2.86 -2.42
C LYS A 160 39.26 -1.63 -1.96
N ARG A 161 37.95 -1.61 -2.24
CA ARG A 161 37.02 -0.56 -1.80
C ARG A 161 35.75 -1.17 -1.23
N TYR A 162 35.05 -0.34 -0.46
CA TYR A 162 33.83 -0.69 0.24
C TYR A 162 32.75 0.35 -0.03
N SER A 163 31.50 -0.10 0.02
CA SER A 163 30.32 0.76 0.11
C SER A 163 29.42 0.28 1.24
N TYR A 164 28.68 1.21 1.82
CA TYR A 164 27.73 1.00 2.89
C TYR A 164 26.35 1.50 2.47
N GLY A 165 25.34 0.65 2.61
CA GLY A 165 23.93 0.99 2.50
C GLY A 165 23.24 0.87 3.85
N LEU A 166 22.33 1.78 4.15
CA LEU A 166 21.42 1.65 5.28
C LEU A 166 20.01 1.41 4.76
N ALA A 167 19.46 0.24 5.04
CA ALA A 167 18.06 -0.06 4.81
C ALA A 167 17.30 -0.15 6.14
N THR A 168 16.03 0.20 6.13
CA THR A 168 15.13 0.03 7.28
C THR A 168 13.83 -0.59 6.79
N THR A 169 13.11 -1.23 7.69
CA THR A 169 11.69 -1.46 7.48
C THR A 169 10.91 -0.22 7.85
N GLU A 170 10.17 0.37 6.91
CA GLU A 170 9.12 1.34 7.20
C GLU A 170 7.82 0.59 7.42
N SER A 171 7.15 0.80 8.56
CA SER A 171 5.75 0.37 8.68
C SER A 171 4.91 1.29 7.81
N LEU A 172 4.25 0.74 6.79
CA LEU A 172 3.06 1.38 6.24
C LEU A 172 1.95 1.05 7.22
N SER A 173 1.73 1.93 8.19
CA SER A 173 0.53 1.91 9.01
C SER A 173 -0.66 2.22 8.10
N GLY A 174 -1.25 1.18 7.54
CA GLY A 174 -2.47 1.23 6.75
C GLY A 174 -3.44 0.20 7.31
N LYS A 175 -4.74 0.54 7.29
CA LYS A 175 -5.77 -0.42 7.68
C LYS A 175 -5.78 -1.59 6.71
N ALA A 176 -5.88 -2.82 7.20
CA ALA A 176 -6.05 -3.98 6.31
C ALA A 176 -7.28 -3.77 5.41
N ALA A 177 -7.11 -3.91 4.10
CA ALA A 177 -8.22 -3.84 3.15
C ALA A 177 -9.24 -4.93 3.46
N LEU A 178 -8.76 -6.13 3.82
CA LEU A 178 -9.62 -7.30 3.97
C LEU A 178 -9.18 -8.14 5.17
N VAL A 179 -10.15 -8.45 6.05
CA VAL A 179 -9.98 -9.35 7.18
C VAL A 179 -11.19 -10.27 7.27
N PHE A 180 -11.05 -11.51 6.80
CA PHE A 180 -12.10 -12.51 6.84
C PHE A 180 -11.78 -13.67 7.78
N GLY A 181 -12.82 -14.23 8.39
CA GLY A 181 -12.73 -15.55 9.03
C GLY A 181 -12.73 -16.62 7.96
N ASP A 182 -13.89 -16.89 7.39
CA ASP A 182 -14.10 -17.81 6.27
C ASP A 182 -14.78 -17.09 5.09
N THR A 183 -14.56 -17.61 3.88
CA THR A 183 -15.18 -17.07 2.67
C THR A 183 -15.43 -18.20 1.67
N ASP A 184 -16.61 -18.17 1.04
CA ASP A 184 -16.96 -19.05 -0.08
C ASP A 184 -16.49 -18.47 -1.43
N ARG A 185 -15.91 -17.25 -1.45
CA ARG A 185 -15.48 -16.61 -2.70
C ARG A 185 -14.31 -17.38 -3.29
N VAL A 186 -14.45 -17.74 -4.57
CA VAL A 186 -13.31 -18.14 -5.41
C VAL A 186 -12.69 -16.88 -5.98
N PHE A 187 -11.43 -16.61 -5.67
CA PHE A 187 -10.71 -15.45 -6.17
C PHE A 187 -10.14 -15.71 -7.57
N HIS A 188 -10.27 -14.73 -8.45
CA HIS A 188 -9.89 -14.79 -9.86
C HIS A 188 -8.91 -13.66 -10.21
N GLU A 189 -7.88 -13.98 -11.00
CA GLU A 189 -7.04 -12.97 -11.64
C GLU A 189 -7.86 -12.22 -12.68
N VAL A 190 -7.69 -10.89 -12.74
CA VAL A 190 -8.38 -10.07 -13.73
C VAL A 190 -7.85 -10.39 -15.12
N THR A 191 -8.72 -10.92 -15.98
CA THR A 191 -8.39 -11.15 -17.38
C THR A 191 -8.90 -10.02 -18.26
N THR A 192 -8.11 -9.60 -19.25
CA THR A 192 -8.47 -8.53 -20.18
C THR A 192 -8.34 -8.97 -21.63
N TYR A 193 -9.11 -8.34 -22.50
CA TYR A 193 -8.99 -8.46 -23.96
C TYR A 193 -9.02 -7.09 -24.62
N ILE A 194 -8.38 -6.95 -25.78
CA ILE A 194 -8.46 -5.74 -26.59
C ILE A 194 -9.52 -5.95 -27.68
N PRO A 195 -10.62 -5.19 -27.70
CA PRO A 195 -11.66 -5.35 -28.72
C PRO A 195 -11.13 -5.04 -30.13
N ASN A 196 -11.20 -6.02 -31.04
CA ASN A 196 -10.78 -5.84 -32.43
C ASN A 196 -11.53 -4.72 -33.19
N GLN A 197 -12.70 -4.29 -32.70
CA GLN A 197 -13.53 -3.27 -33.35
C GLN A 197 -13.14 -1.82 -33.00
N GLY A 198 -12.21 -1.58 -32.06
CA GLY A 198 -11.83 -0.23 -31.61
C GLY A 198 -10.70 0.44 -32.42
N GLY A 199 -10.10 -0.24 -33.39
CA GLY A 199 -8.97 0.29 -34.18
C GLY A 199 -7.69 0.50 -33.34
N GLN A 200 -6.80 1.40 -33.76
CA GLN A 200 -5.51 1.68 -33.09
C GLN A 200 -5.63 2.27 -31.67
N HIS A 201 -6.84 2.60 -31.21
CA HIS A 201 -7.11 3.17 -29.89
C HIS A 201 -8.00 2.27 -29.02
N ALA A 202 -8.14 0.99 -29.39
CA ALA A 202 -8.89 0.04 -28.57
C ALA A 202 -8.23 -0.13 -27.20
N THR A 203 -8.97 0.19 -26.14
CA THR A 203 -8.53 -0.02 -24.76
C THR A 203 -8.85 -1.44 -24.31
N GLU A 204 -8.04 -1.97 -23.41
CA GLU A 204 -8.31 -3.26 -22.78
C GLU A 204 -9.65 -3.24 -22.04
N THR A 205 -10.37 -4.36 -22.13
CA THR A 205 -11.69 -4.57 -21.52
C THR A 205 -11.62 -5.79 -20.61
N ILE A 206 -12.18 -5.68 -19.41
CA ILE A 206 -12.27 -6.79 -18.44
C ILE A 206 -13.14 -7.90 -19.02
N GLN A 207 -12.70 -9.14 -18.86
CA GLN A 207 -13.37 -10.35 -19.33
C GLN A 207 -13.81 -11.22 -18.15
N GLY A 208 -15.12 -11.35 -17.95
CA GLY A 208 -15.67 -12.26 -16.94
C GLY A 208 -15.28 -11.87 -15.50
N PHE A 209 -14.74 -12.82 -14.76
CA PHE A 209 -14.41 -12.67 -13.34
C PHE A 209 -13.07 -11.95 -13.14
N GLY A 210 -12.92 -11.30 -11.99
CA GLY A 210 -11.65 -10.69 -11.62
C GLY A 210 -11.70 -9.96 -10.29
N ASP A 211 -10.66 -10.14 -9.50
CA ASP A 211 -10.53 -9.62 -8.15
C ASP A 211 -9.26 -8.80 -8.00
N LEU A 212 -9.34 -7.72 -7.21
CA LEU A 212 -8.19 -6.94 -6.83
C LEU A 212 -8.33 -6.39 -5.41
N ILE A 213 -7.40 -6.79 -4.55
CA ILE A 213 -7.25 -6.37 -3.17
C ILE A 213 -6.02 -5.46 -3.08
N ASN A 214 -6.26 -4.15 -3.16
CA ASN A 214 -5.25 -3.09 -3.06
C ASN A 214 -5.07 -2.67 -1.58
N GLY A 215 -4.48 -3.58 -0.80
CA GLY A 215 -4.13 -3.37 0.61
C GLY A 215 -3.86 -4.70 1.32
N PRO A 216 -3.45 -4.68 2.61
CA PRO A 216 -3.22 -5.90 3.38
C PRO A 216 -4.45 -6.79 3.44
N ALA A 217 -4.27 -8.10 3.25
CA ALA A 217 -5.37 -9.08 3.23
C ALA A 217 -5.10 -10.24 4.18
N THR A 218 -6.06 -10.53 5.04
CA THR A 218 -6.05 -11.69 5.94
C THR A 218 -7.34 -12.49 5.78
N VAL A 219 -7.22 -13.79 5.51
CA VAL A 219 -8.34 -14.73 5.54
C VAL A 219 -7.94 -15.85 6.47
N VAL A 220 -8.44 -15.84 7.70
CA VAL A 220 -7.99 -16.80 8.73
C VAL A 220 -8.20 -18.24 8.29
N GLY A 221 -9.28 -18.51 7.55
CA GLY A 221 -9.63 -19.81 6.98
C GLY A 221 -8.95 -20.12 5.64
N THR A 222 -9.63 -20.92 4.83
CA THR A 222 -9.15 -21.34 3.51
C THR A 222 -9.48 -20.30 2.44
N VAL A 223 -8.49 -19.93 1.63
CA VAL A 223 -8.69 -19.12 0.42
C VAL A 223 -8.81 -20.02 -0.80
N THR A 224 -9.90 -19.91 -1.55
CA THR A 224 -10.05 -20.63 -2.82
C THR A 224 -9.72 -19.71 -3.99
N VAL A 225 -8.89 -20.17 -4.92
CA VAL A 225 -8.50 -19.45 -6.13
C VAL A 225 -8.85 -20.27 -7.37
N SER A 226 -9.00 -19.58 -8.51
CA SER A 226 -9.57 -20.17 -9.73
C SER A 226 -8.69 -21.21 -10.43
N ALA A 227 -7.37 -21.13 -10.26
CA ALA A 227 -6.41 -22.00 -10.93
C ALA A 227 -5.10 -22.15 -10.14
N THR A 228 -4.41 -23.28 -10.35
CA THR A 228 -3.10 -23.57 -9.70
C THR A 228 -1.99 -22.62 -10.12
N ASP A 229 -2.06 -22.04 -11.32
CA ASP A 229 -1.06 -21.13 -11.90
C ASP A 229 -1.44 -19.65 -11.78
N ILE A 230 -2.49 -19.33 -11.00
CA ILE A 230 -2.91 -17.96 -10.74
C ILE A 230 -1.78 -17.14 -10.10
N ASN A 231 -1.62 -15.90 -10.53
CA ASN A 231 -0.68 -14.99 -9.87
C ASN A 231 -1.36 -14.32 -8.66
N LEU A 232 -1.07 -14.82 -7.46
CA LEU A 232 -1.63 -14.28 -6.23
C LEU A 232 -1.31 -12.79 -6.02
N GLU A 233 -0.16 -12.29 -6.48
CA GLU A 233 0.21 -10.88 -6.33
C GLU A 233 -0.61 -9.95 -7.23
N GLN A 234 -1.22 -10.49 -8.30
CA GLN A 234 -2.18 -9.73 -9.11
C GLN A 234 -3.56 -9.61 -8.46
N VAL A 235 -3.89 -10.52 -7.55
CA VAL A 235 -5.14 -10.48 -6.78
C VAL A 235 -4.94 -9.77 -5.44
N PHE A 236 -3.87 -10.09 -4.71
CA PHE A 236 -3.50 -9.57 -3.39
C PHE A 236 -2.18 -8.81 -3.49
N GLN A 237 -2.23 -7.54 -3.87
CA GLN A 237 -1.03 -6.76 -4.21
C GLN A 237 -0.04 -6.58 -3.04
N PHE A 238 -0.53 -6.64 -1.81
CA PHE A 238 0.27 -6.45 -0.59
C PHE A 238 0.54 -7.76 0.15
N GLY A 239 0.31 -8.89 -0.52
CA GLY A 239 0.39 -10.22 0.05
C GLY A 239 -0.89 -10.66 0.74
N LEU A 240 -0.93 -11.96 1.04
CA LEU A 240 -2.06 -12.63 1.67
C LEU A 240 -1.58 -13.37 2.93
N GLU A 241 -2.32 -13.23 4.01
CA GLU A 241 -2.23 -14.13 5.16
C GLU A 241 -3.43 -15.09 5.14
N ALA A 242 -3.18 -16.40 5.10
CA ALA A 242 -4.24 -17.40 5.12
C ALA A 242 -3.82 -18.73 5.75
N ASN A 243 -4.76 -19.56 6.21
CA ASN A 243 -4.40 -20.88 6.75
C ASN A 243 -3.90 -21.81 5.63
N ASN A 244 -4.63 -21.82 4.53
CA ASN A 244 -4.29 -22.56 3.32
C ASN A 244 -4.94 -21.94 2.09
N ILE A 245 -4.39 -22.26 0.92
CA ILE A 245 -4.90 -21.86 -0.39
C ILE A 245 -5.29 -23.11 -1.18
N MET A 246 -6.43 -23.07 -1.85
CA MET A 246 -6.92 -24.15 -2.71
C MET A 246 -7.17 -23.66 -4.15
N PRO A 247 -6.80 -24.42 -5.19
CA PRO A 247 -6.10 -25.71 -5.15
C PRO A 247 -4.68 -25.58 -4.59
N GLU A 248 -4.15 -26.61 -3.92
CA GLU A 248 -2.80 -26.56 -3.36
C GLU A 248 -1.74 -26.45 -4.47
N TYR A 249 -0.80 -25.52 -4.31
CA TYR A 249 0.33 -25.35 -5.21
C TYR A 249 1.57 -24.88 -4.43
N ASP A 250 2.71 -25.53 -4.64
CA ASP A 250 3.91 -25.34 -3.82
C ASP A 250 4.56 -23.95 -3.97
N ASN A 251 4.28 -23.24 -5.07
CA ASN A 251 4.92 -21.96 -5.38
C ASN A 251 4.07 -20.73 -4.98
N TYR A 252 2.95 -20.91 -4.29
CA TYR A 252 2.20 -19.76 -3.79
C TYR A 252 2.96 -19.05 -2.68
N ASN A 253 3.13 -17.74 -2.85
CA ASN A 253 3.74 -16.86 -1.85
C ASN A 253 2.65 -16.26 -0.95
N TYR A 254 2.50 -16.78 0.27
CA TYR A 254 1.57 -16.27 1.27
C TYR A 254 2.05 -16.59 2.69
N THR A 255 1.58 -15.83 3.68
CA THR A 255 1.88 -16.08 5.10
C THR A 255 0.83 -17.03 5.67
N LYS A 256 1.27 -18.08 6.36
CA LYS A 256 0.34 -18.99 7.04
C LYS A 256 -0.20 -18.40 8.33
N THR A 257 -1.53 -18.35 8.47
CA THR A 257 -2.16 -18.04 9.77
C THR A 257 -2.10 -19.27 10.67
N ALA A 258 -1.84 -19.06 11.97
CA ALA A 258 -1.83 -20.12 12.98
C ALA A 258 -3.05 -20.07 13.91
N SER A 259 -3.88 -19.04 13.76
CA SER A 259 -4.97 -18.72 14.67
C SER A 259 -6.28 -19.33 14.18
N ASP A 260 -7.10 -19.79 15.12
CA ASP A 260 -8.49 -20.14 14.85
C ASP A 260 -9.31 -18.86 14.61
N ALA A 261 -10.21 -18.90 13.63
CA ALA A 261 -10.99 -17.74 13.21
C ALA A 261 -11.89 -17.20 14.34
N ASP A 262 -12.44 -18.05 15.20
CA ASP A 262 -13.30 -17.58 16.28
C ASP A 262 -12.50 -16.84 17.34
N PHE A 263 -11.33 -17.37 17.73
CA PHE A 263 -10.43 -16.67 18.67
C PHE A 263 -9.89 -15.36 18.10
N PHE A 264 -9.60 -15.32 16.80
CA PHE A 264 -9.14 -14.11 16.13
C PHE A 264 -10.22 -13.00 16.17
N PHE A 265 -11.47 -13.32 15.82
CA PHE A 265 -12.57 -12.35 15.84
C PHE A 265 -13.01 -11.95 17.25
N ILE A 266 -12.89 -12.84 18.25
CA ILE A 266 -13.08 -12.46 19.65
C ILE A 266 -12.05 -11.40 20.06
N SER A 267 -10.79 -11.56 19.67
CA SER A 267 -9.72 -10.61 20.01
C SER A 267 -9.96 -9.23 19.36
N LEU A 268 -10.39 -9.20 18.10
CA LEU A 268 -10.75 -7.94 17.42
C LEU A 268 -11.97 -7.27 18.05
N LEU A 269 -12.97 -8.05 18.46
CA LEU A 269 -14.14 -7.53 19.17
C LEU A 269 -13.73 -6.93 20.52
N GLU A 270 -12.88 -7.61 21.29
CA GLU A 270 -12.36 -7.10 22.56
C GLU A 270 -11.58 -5.79 22.39
N GLU A 271 -10.79 -5.67 21.32
CA GLU A 271 -10.09 -4.42 20.96
C GLU A 271 -11.08 -3.29 20.64
N HIS A 272 -12.11 -3.57 19.84
CA HIS A 272 -13.15 -2.57 19.51
C HIS A 272 -13.96 -2.15 20.74
N GLU A 273 -14.33 -3.09 21.61
CA GLU A 273 -15.03 -2.81 22.87
C GLU A 273 -14.15 -2.01 23.83
N ALA A 274 -12.85 -2.30 23.90
CA ALA A 274 -11.89 -1.52 24.68
C ALA A 274 -11.75 -0.08 24.14
N TRP A 275 -11.72 0.09 22.81
CA TRP A 275 -11.74 1.41 22.19
C TRP A 275 -13.02 2.17 22.53
N LEU A 276 -14.20 1.57 22.39
CA LEU A 276 -15.46 2.19 22.79
C LEU A 276 -15.48 2.60 24.28
N ALA A 277 -14.91 1.77 25.16
CA ALA A 277 -14.82 2.04 26.59
C ALA A 277 -13.82 3.15 26.93
N SER A 278 -12.88 3.45 26.03
CA SER A 278 -11.93 4.56 26.19
C SER A 278 -12.56 5.93 25.93
N LEU A 279 -13.67 5.97 25.18
CA LEU A 279 -14.40 7.20 24.85
C LEU A 279 -15.23 7.72 26.03
N THR A 280 -15.41 9.04 26.08
CA THR A 280 -16.24 9.68 27.11
C THR A 280 -17.72 9.53 26.77
N ARG A 281 -18.44 8.71 27.53
CA ARG A 281 -19.86 8.46 27.29
C ARG A 281 -20.73 9.66 27.69
N THR A 282 -21.51 10.19 26.75
CA THR A 282 -22.45 11.29 26.99
C THR A 282 -23.81 10.79 27.51
N ALA A 283 -24.72 11.72 27.78
CA ALA A 283 -26.11 11.39 28.06
C ALA A 283 -26.74 10.63 26.87
N THR A 284 -27.55 9.62 27.15
CA THR A 284 -28.20 8.83 26.10
C THR A 284 -29.23 9.68 25.34
N TYR A 285 -29.11 9.73 24.02
CA TYR A 285 -30.12 10.29 23.13
C TYR A 285 -31.25 9.27 22.97
N ASN A 286 -32.36 9.56 23.64
CA ASN A 286 -33.61 8.84 23.47
C ASN A 286 -34.39 9.55 22.35
N CYS A 287 -34.76 8.88 21.27
CA CYS A 287 -35.46 9.46 20.11
C CYS A 287 -36.92 9.89 20.41
N ALA A 288 -37.19 10.49 21.57
CA ALA A 288 -38.49 11.05 21.95
C ALA A 288 -38.72 12.40 21.26
N PRO A 289 -39.98 12.78 20.99
CA PRO A 289 -40.28 14.10 20.43
C PRO A 289 -39.69 15.23 21.26
N GLY A 290 -38.97 16.14 20.61
CA GLY A 290 -38.33 17.30 21.26
C GLY A 290 -37.05 16.98 22.04
N SER A 291 -36.52 15.76 21.92
CA SER A 291 -35.21 15.44 22.49
C SER A 291 -34.12 16.24 21.81
N VAL A 292 -33.16 16.70 22.61
CA VAL A 292 -32.01 17.46 22.12
C VAL A 292 -30.83 16.50 22.08
N LEU A 293 -30.11 16.51 20.95
CA LEU A 293 -28.87 15.75 20.83
C LEU A 293 -27.88 16.27 21.90
N PRO A 294 -27.19 15.37 22.62
CA PRO A 294 -26.12 15.77 23.53
C PRO A 294 -25.06 16.61 22.79
N GLU A 295 -24.29 17.36 23.57
CA GLU A 295 -23.12 18.07 23.05
C GLU A 295 -22.16 17.07 22.41
N ILE A 296 -21.70 17.40 21.21
CA ILE A 296 -20.73 16.64 20.45
C ILE A 296 -19.37 17.29 20.72
N GLU A 297 -18.42 16.51 21.24
CA GLU A 297 -17.03 16.91 21.46
C GLU A 297 -16.08 15.81 20.99
N GLU A 298 -14.79 16.14 20.92
CA GLU A 298 -13.73 15.15 20.65
C GLU A 298 -13.75 14.05 21.71
N ASP A 299 -13.50 12.80 21.28
CA ASP A 299 -13.52 11.59 22.12
C ASP A 299 -14.86 11.26 22.80
N PHE A 300 -15.96 11.95 22.48
CA PHE A 300 -17.27 11.64 23.04
C PHE A 300 -17.93 10.48 22.29
N LEU A 301 -18.62 9.62 23.05
CA LEU A 301 -19.48 8.55 22.54
C LEU A 301 -20.93 8.85 22.88
N ILE A 302 -21.78 8.97 21.85
CA ILE A 302 -23.20 9.28 21.99
C ILE A 302 -24.02 7.99 21.91
N PRO A 303 -24.65 7.54 23.02
CA PRO A 303 -25.52 6.38 23.01
C PRO A 303 -26.90 6.75 22.49
N ILE A 304 -27.43 5.96 21.56
CA ILE A 304 -28.71 6.17 20.90
C ILE A 304 -29.61 4.96 21.13
N VAL A 305 -30.80 5.21 21.67
CA VAL A 305 -31.77 4.16 22.03
C VAL A 305 -33.17 4.49 21.49
N PRO A 306 -33.97 3.45 21.16
CA PRO A 306 -35.32 3.63 20.66
C PRO A 306 -36.22 4.22 21.76
N TYR A 307 -37.15 5.09 21.38
CA TYR A 307 -38.04 5.76 22.33
C TYR A 307 -39.06 4.83 22.99
N ASP A 308 -39.73 4.03 22.18
CA ASP A 308 -40.83 3.18 22.63
C ASP A 308 -40.41 1.72 22.88
N GLN A 309 -39.12 1.41 22.70
CA GLN A 309 -38.52 0.07 22.82
C GLN A 309 -39.19 -1.00 21.94
N SER A 310 -40.08 -0.62 21.02
CA SER A 310 -40.95 -1.52 20.30
C SER A 310 -40.52 -1.72 18.85
N ASP A 311 -40.10 -0.63 18.19
CA ASP A 311 -39.35 -0.67 16.94
C ASP A 311 -37.87 -0.42 17.27
N LYS A 312 -36.96 -1.21 16.71
CA LYS A 312 -35.52 -1.02 16.92
C LYS A 312 -34.82 -0.54 15.66
N GLN A 313 -35.57 -0.20 14.61
CA GLN A 313 -35.01 0.21 13.34
C GLN A 313 -34.76 1.73 13.29
N PHE A 314 -33.49 2.08 13.11
CA PHE A 314 -33.04 3.44 12.83
C PHE A 314 -32.71 3.58 11.34
N THR A 315 -32.87 4.79 10.81
CA THR A 315 -32.48 5.08 9.43
C THR A 315 -31.57 6.29 9.38
N ILE A 316 -30.38 6.13 8.79
CA ILE A 316 -29.45 7.21 8.44
C ILE A 316 -29.58 7.51 6.96
N ASN A 317 -29.76 8.78 6.64
CA ASN A 317 -29.73 9.29 5.29
C ASN A 317 -28.58 10.28 5.15
N PHE A 318 -27.55 9.86 4.42
CA PHE A 318 -26.54 10.76 3.91
C PHE A 318 -27.12 11.59 2.75
N PRO A 319 -26.63 12.82 2.59
CA PRO A 319 -27.01 13.70 1.49
C PRO A 319 -26.67 13.07 0.13
N GLU A 320 -27.39 13.44 -0.92
CA GLU A 320 -27.07 13.02 -2.29
C GLU A 320 -25.87 13.81 -2.81
N VAL A 321 -24.99 13.16 -3.57
CA VAL A 321 -23.86 13.81 -4.25
C VAL A 321 -24.36 14.99 -5.09
N ASN A 322 -23.59 16.08 -5.14
CA ASN A 322 -23.93 17.34 -5.83
C ASN A 322 -25.16 18.11 -5.31
N LYS A 323 -25.83 17.65 -4.23
CA LYS A 323 -26.90 18.42 -3.56
C LYS A 323 -26.43 19.24 -2.36
N ILE A 324 -25.18 19.05 -1.94
CA ILE A 324 -24.51 19.91 -0.97
C ILE A 324 -23.60 20.85 -1.74
N SER A 325 -23.68 22.15 -1.44
CA SER A 325 -22.75 23.14 -1.97
C SER A 325 -21.33 22.82 -1.49
N PRO A 326 -20.27 23.02 -2.29
CA PRO A 326 -18.89 22.83 -1.82
C PRO A 326 -18.55 23.56 -0.51
N ASP A 327 -19.26 24.64 -0.20
CA ASP A 327 -19.12 25.45 1.01
C ASP A 327 -20.06 25.04 2.19
N ALA A 328 -20.93 24.05 2.00
CA ALA A 328 -21.87 23.63 3.02
C ALA A 328 -21.28 22.50 3.87
N SER A 329 -21.37 22.66 5.19
CA SER A 329 -20.89 21.65 6.14
C SER A 329 -21.54 20.30 5.87
N GLY A 330 -20.73 19.24 5.85
CA GLY A 330 -21.16 17.86 5.83
C GLY A 330 -22.13 17.53 6.95
N TYR A 331 -23.04 16.60 6.71
CA TYR A 331 -23.99 16.11 7.70
C TYR A 331 -24.60 14.78 7.26
N PHE A 332 -25.29 14.13 8.18
CA PHE A 332 -26.31 13.14 7.85
C PHE A 332 -27.54 13.32 8.73
N THR A 333 -28.68 12.78 8.30
CA THR A 333 -29.92 12.79 9.07
C THR A 333 -30.17 11.42 9.67
N LEU A 334 -30.21 11.35 11.01
CA LEU A 334 -30.68 10.19 11.74
C LEU A 334 -32.19 10.28 11.94
N SER A 335 -32.90 9.18 11.68
CA SER A 335 -34.34 9.11 11.84
C SER A 335 -34.77 7.83 12.55
N TYR A 336 -35.86 7.95 13.30
CA TYR A 336 -36.49 6.85 14.02
C TYR A 336 -38.00 6.97 13.89
N LYS A 337 -38.66 5.90 13.46
CA LYS A 337 -40.12 5.86 13.30
C LYS A 337 -40.74 5.26 14.56
N ASN A 338 -41.66 5.99 15.16
CA ASN A 338 -42.42 5.54 16.32
C ASN A 338 -43.94 5.67 16.06
N GLN A 339 -44.75 5.32 17.05
CA GLN A 339 -46.22 5.41 16.95
C GLN A 339 -46.74 6.84 16.77
N GLU A 340 -45.96 7.84 17.19
CA GLU A 340 -46.33 9.27 17.14
C GLU A 340 -45.84 9.95 15.84
N GLY A 341 -44.97 9.31 15.06
CA GLY A 341 -44.44 9.80 13.79
C GLY A 341 -42.98 9.44 13.56
N THR A 342 -42.35 10.07 12.58
CA THR A 342 -40.90 9.94 12.36
C THR A 342 -40.18 11.08 13.07
N GLN A 343 -39.32 10.76 14.02
CA GLN A 343 -38.40 11.70 14.64
C GLN A 343 -37.13 11.78 13.80
N GLN A 344 -36.60 12.98 13.62
CA GLN A 344 -35.39 13.21 12.82
C GLN A 344 -34.46 14.18 13.55
N VAL A 345 -33.17 13.92 13.48
CA VAL A 345 -32.11 14.81 13.95
C VAL A 345 -30.99 14.85 12.90
N THR A 346 -30.49 16.04 12.63
CA THR A 346 -29.35 16.25 11.73
C THR A 346 -28.09 16.32 12.57
N ILE A 347 -27.10 15.48 12.21
CA ILE A 347 -25.78 15.44 12.82
C ILE A 347 -24.84 16.07 11.80
N HIS A 348 -24.33 17.25 12.13
CA HIS A 348 -23.36 17.96 11.31
C HIS A 348 -21.96 17.40 11.53
N GLU A 349 -21.11 17.50 10.52
CA GLU A 349 -19.69 17.17 10.63
C GLU A 349 -18.99 18.03 11.69
N ALA A 350 -17.85 17.54 12.14
CA ALA A 350 -16.94 18.25 13.02
C ALA A 350 -15.49 18.01 12.56
N ASP A 351 -14.55 18.81 13.06
CA ASP A 351 -13.11 18.66 12.76
C ASP A 351 -12.53 17.33 13.30
N TYR A 352 -13.25 16.68 14.21
CA TYR A 352 -12.92 15.40 14.84
C TYR A 352 -13.97 14.33 14.52
N GLN A 353 -13.63 13.07 14.81
CA GLN A 353 -14.53 11.93 14.58
C GLN A 353 -15.73 11.94 15.54
N ILE A 354 -16.93 11.88 15.00
CA ILE A 354 -18.18 11.76 15.77
C ILE A 354 -18.48 10.28 16.01
N ASN A 355 -18.50 9.86 17.28
CA ASN A 355 -18.70 8.47 17.67
C ASN A 355 -20.12 8.22 18.18
N LEU A 356 -20.84 7.31 17.54
CA LEU A 356 -22.20 6.93 17.87
C LEU A 356 -22.28 5.44 18.21
N VAL A 357 -23.07 5.10 19.23
CA VAL A 357 -23.47 3.72 19.48
C VAL A 357 -24.99 3.60 19.46
N ILE A 358 -25.51 2.82 18.52
CA ILE A 358 -26.93 2.61 18.29
C ILE A 358 -27.33 1.23 18.81
N TYR A 359 -28.33 1.17 19.68
CA TYR A 359 -28.88 -0.09 20.19
C TYR A 359 -30.14 -0.48 19.41
N GLY A 360 -29.98 -1.28 18.36
CA GLY A 360 -31.04 -1.68 17.45
C GLY A 360 -30.50 -2.06 16.08
N ASP A 361 -31.36 -2.04 15.06
CA ASP A 361 -30.97 -2.22 13.66
C ASP A 361 -30.76 -0.85 13.00
N LEU A 362 -29.82 -0.76 12.07
CA LEU A 362 -29.54 0.46 11.30
C LEU A 362 -29.76 0.22 9.82
N GLN A 363 -30.49 1.15 9.20
CA GLN A 363 -30.66 1.22 7.77
C GLN A 363 -29.98 2.47 7.21
N ILE A 364 -29.16 2.33 6.17
CA ILE A 364 -28.52 3.45 5.47
C ILE A 364 -29.17 3.59 4.10
N GLY A 365 -29.82 4.72 3.87
CA GLY A 365 -30.74 4.92 2.75
C GLY A 365 -32.10 4.27 2.98
N GLU A 366 -33.17 4.96 2.61
CA GLU A 366 -34.56 4.49 2.79
C GLU A 366 -34.91 3.28 1.90
N LYS A 367 -35.93 2.49 2.28
CA LYS A 367 -36.39 1.35 1.44
C LYS A 367 -36.96 1.78 0.08
N THR A 368 -37.24 3.07 -0.07
CA THR A 368 -37.78 3.70 -1.27
C THR A 368 -36.76 4.59 -1.98
N SER A 369 -35.52 4.68 -1.48
CA SER A 369 -34.47 5.37 -2.22
C SER A 369 -34.14 4.60 -3.48
N ASP A 370 -33.89 5.31 -4.57
CA ASP A 370 -33.37 4.70 -5.79
C ASP A 370 -32.01 4.06 -5.46
N PRO A 371 -31.85 2.74 -5.63
CA PRO A 371 -30.66 2.01 -5.18
C PRO A 371 -29.42 2.37 -6.00
N LEU A 372 -29.59 3.11 -7.09
CA LEU A 372 -28.55 3.64 -7.95
C LEU A 372 -28.03 5.01 -7.46
N LYS A 373 -28.68 5.63 -6.46
CA LYS A 373 -28.27 6.93 -5.94
C LYS A 373 -26.93 6.84 -5.24
N LEU A 374 -26.14 7.90 -5.45
CA LEU A 374 -24.89 8.13 -4.73
C LEU A 374 -25.17 8.98 -3.48
N SER A 375 -24.92 8.40 -2.32
CA SER A 375 -24.96 9.09 -1.04
C SER A 375 -23.54 9.54 -0.66
N SER A 376 -23.41 10.84 -0.43
CA SER A 376 -22.16 11.53 -0.11
C SER A 376 -21.89 11.46 1.40
N VAL A 377 -20.80 10.79 1.76
CA VAL A 377 -20.27 10.77 3.12
C VAL A 377 -19.34 11.97 3.28
N ASN A 378 -19.84 13.03 3.92
CA ASN A 378 -19.09 14.27 4.15
C ASN A 378 -18.92 14.45 5.66
N GLY A 379 -17.69 14.32 6.16
CA GLY A 379 -17.34 14.33 7.57
C GLY A 379 -16.74 13.01 8.07
N LYS A 380 -16.42 12.98 9.37
CA LYS A 380 -15.76 11.86 10.06
C LYS A 380 -16.72 11.20 11.05
N TYR A 381 -17.25 10.03 10.70
CA TYR A 381 -18.27 9.33 11.49
C TYR A 381 -17.82 7.90 11.83
N SER A 382 -18.00 7.52 13.10
CA SER A 382 -17.87 6.13 13.55
C SER A 382 -19.16 5.70 14.22
N ILE A 383 -19.84 4.73 13.62
CA ILE A 383 -21.16 4.26 14.03
C ILE A 383 -21.04 2.78 14.38
N THR A 384 -21.23 2.48 15.66
CA THR A 384 -21.35 1.11 16.14
C THR A 384 -22.82 0.76 16.40
N VAL A 385 -23.26 -0.38 15.89
CA VAL A 385 -24.57 -0.97 16.13
C VAL A 385 -24.41 -2.18 17.04
N VAL A 386 -25.20 -2.25 18.12
CA VAL A 386 -25.12 -3.33 19.11
C VAL A 386 -26.41 -4.14 19.11
N GLY A 387 -26.29 -5.43 18.84
CA GLY A 387 -27.39 -6.39 18.90
C GLY A 387 -28.40 -6.23 17.76
N GLY A 388 -27.95 -5.77 16.60
CA GLY A 388 -28.76 -5.63 15.39
C GLY A 388 -27.91 -5.44 14.13
N ASP A 389 -28.58 -5.49 12.98
CA ASP A 389 -27.93 -5.51 11.67
C ASP A 389 -27.68 -4.09 11.12
N ILE A 390 -26.71 -3.96 10.22
CA ILE A 390 -26.52 -2.75 9.41
C ILE A 390 -26.90 -3.07 7.97
N GLN A 391 -27.98 -2.47 7.48
CA GLN A 391 -28.43 -2.60 6.10
C GLN A 391 -28.06 -1.38 5.27
N VAL A 392 -27.29 -1.55 4.20
CA VAL A 392 -26.89 -0.50 3.26
C VAL A 392 -27.69 -0.65 1.96
N ASN A 393 -28.50 0.37 1.62
CA ASN A 393 -29.41 0.35 0.46
C ASN A 393 -29.06 1.36 -0.64
N THR A 394 -27.95 2.05 -0.50
CA THR A 394 -27.50 3.13 -1.39
C THR A 394 -26.01 2.94 -1.67
N HIS A 395 -25.49 3.59 -2.71
CA HIS A 395 -24.04 3.68 -2.87
C HIS A 395 -23.51 4.69 -1.84
N LEU A 396 -22.41 4.35 -1.19
CA LEU A 396 -21.71 5.26 -0.28
C LEU A 396 -20.43 5.70 -0.98
N VAL A 397 -20.23 7.01 -1.09
CA VAL A 397 -19.04 7.60 -1.71
C VAL A 397 -18.59 8.76 -0.84
N TYR A 398 -17.29 8.89 -0.58
CA TYR A 398 -16.78 10.05 0.13
C TYR A 398 -16.98 11.33 -0.69
N GLY A 399 -17.35 12.42 -0.01
CA GLY A 399 -17.59 13.71 -0.64
C GLY A 399 -16.37 14.22 -1.39
N ASP A 400 -15.18 13.96 -0.86
CA ASP A 400 -13.89 14.32 -1.46
C ASP A 400 -13.35 13.32 -2.51
N PHE A 401 -14.10 12.26 -2.87
CA PHE A 401 -13.68 11.23 -3.83
C PHE A 401 -14.71 10.96 -4.94
N HIS A 402 -15.84 11.65 -4.91
CA HIS A 402 -16.93 11.38 -5.85
C HIS A 402 -16.60 11.80 -7.29
N GLU A 403 -15.72 12.77 -7.49
CA GLU A 403 -15.34 13.27 -8.82
C GLU A 403 -14.55 12.19 -9.57
N GLU A 404 -13.56 11.56 -8.93
CA GLU A 404 -12.75 10.47 -9.50
C GLU A 404 -13.63 9.28 -9.89
N LEU A 405 -14.60 8.93 -9.03
CA LEU A 405 -15.57 7.87 -9.32
C LEU A 405 -16.52 8.24 -10.47
N ASP A 406 -16.95 9.50 -10.56
CA ASP A 406 -17.79 9.96 -11.66
C ASP A 406 -17.03 9.99 -12.99
N GLU A 407 -15.79 10.47 -13.00
CA GLU A 407 -14.92 10.46 -14.18
C GLU A 407 -14.67 9.04 -14.70
N ALA A 408 -14.46 8.08 -13.79
CA ALA A 408 -14.27 6.68 -14.13
C ALA A 408 -15.51 6.02 -14.75
N THR A 409 -16.70 6.44 -14.32
CA THR A 409 -17.97 5.85 -14.74
C THR A 409 -18.66 6.62 -15.89
N GLN A 410 -18.25 7.86 -16.14
CA GLN A 410 -18.80 8.77 -17.16
C GLN A 410 -20.30 9.04 -17.00
N GLN A 411 -20.80 9.21 -15.76
CA GLN A 411 -22.25 9.27 -15.48
C GLN A 411 -22.79 10.63 -15.03
N GLY A 412 -21.95 11.63 -14.77
CA GLY A 412 -22.36 12.97 -14.39
C GLY A 412 -22.83 13.09 -12.93
N GLY A 413 -22.39 12.20 -12.05
CA GLY A 413 -22.20 12.48 -10.62
C GLY A 413 -23.42 12.36 -9.71
N VAL A 414 -24.48 11.65 -10.13
CA VAL A 414 -25.72 11.54 -9.32
C VAL A 414 -26.19 10.08 -9.15
N VAL A 415 -25.88 9.21 -10.10
CA VAL A 415 -26.25 7.80 -10.07
C VAL A 415 -25.13 6.93 -10.59
N MET A 416 -24.96 5.76 -9.99
CA MET A 416 -24.06 4.72 -10.47
C MET A 416 -24.90 3.56 -11.01
N ASN A 417 -24.92 3.41 -12.33
CA ASN A 417 -25.65 2.34 -12.99
C ASN A 417 -24.89 1.71 -14.15
N LYS A 418 -23.59 1.99 -14.33
CA LYS A 418 -22.78 1.31 -15.35
C LYS A 418 -21.53 0.71 -14.73
N PRO A 419 -21.14 -0.52 -15.13
CA PRO A 419 -19.88 -1.10 -14.72
C PRO A 419 -18.70 -0.36 -15.36
N ILE A 420 -17.58 -0.33 -14.65
CA ILE A 420 -16.30 0.12 -15.19
C ILE A 420 -15.68 -1.08 -15.92
N MET A 421 -15.68 -1.02 -17.24
CA MET A 421 -15.25 -2.15 -18.08
C MET A 421 -13.76 -2.11 -18.44
N THR A 422 -13.09 -0.97 -18.22
CA THR A 422 -11.69 -0.76 -18.61
C THR A 422 -10.76 -1.04 -17.43
N TRP A 423 -9.83 -1.98 -17.58
CA TRP A 423 -8.94 -2.37 -16.48
C TRP A 423 -8.01 -1.26 -16.02
N SER A 424 -7.40 -0.52 -16.95
CA SER A 424 -6.57 0.63 -16.62
C SER A 424 -7.30 1.66 -15.75
N LYS A 425 -8.61 1.86 -15.98
CA LYS A 425 -9.42 2.81 -15.20
C LYS A 425 -9.79 2.26 -13.82
N VAL A 426 -9.99 0.95 -13.69
CA VAL A 426 -10.15 0.29 -12.37
C VAL A 426 -8.87 0.42 -11.54
N LYS A 427 -7.69 0.21 -12.15
CA LYS A 427 -6.41 0.42 -11.44
C LYS A 427 -6.24 1.87 -10.99
N GLU A 428 -6.45 2.80 -11.91
CA GLU A 428 -6.35 4.24 -11.66
C GLU A 428 -7.22 4.65 -10.45
N ILE A 429 -8.52 4.30 -10.43
CA ILE A 429 -9.40 4.68 -9.32
C ILE A 429 -9.01 4.05 -7.98
N LEU A 430 -8.50 2.81 -7.99
CA LEU A 430 -8.05 2.15 -6.76
C LEU A 430 -6.75 2.77 -6.22
N ASP A 431 -5.84 3.19 -7.10
CA ASP A 431 -4.59 3.86 -6.75
C ASP A 431 -4.83 5.32 -6.31
N ASP A 432 -5.75 6.02 -6.97
CA ASP A 432 -6.21 7.36 -6.57
C ASP A 432 -6.81 7.30 -5.16
N PHE A 433 -7.64 6.29 -4.87
CA PHE A 433 -8.16 6.08 -3.53
C PHE A 433 -7.05 5.71 -2.52
N ALA A 434 -6.11 4.84 -2.87
CA ALA A 434 -5.02 4.43 -1.99
C ALA A 434 -4.12 5.62 -1.60
N SER A 435 -3.98 6.59 -2.50
CA SER A 435 -3.20 7.83 -2.32
C SER A 435 -4.03 9.00 -1.80
N ARG A 436 -5.34 8.80 -1.57
CA ARG A 436 -6.26 9.82 -1.06
C ARG A 436 -5.75 10.41 0.26
N THR A 437 -5.64 11.73 0.29
CA THR A 437 -5.33 12.53 1.49
C THR A 437 -6.57 13.17 2.11
N GLY A 438 -7.74 12.83 1.58
CA GLY A 438 -9.05 13.31 2.00
C GLY A 438 -9.37 12.99 3.46
N ASP A 439 -10.16 13.86 4.07
CA ASP A 439 -10.50 13.81 5.50
C ASP A 439 -11.82 13.06 5.77
N ASP A 440 -12.67 12.85 4.75
CA ASP A 440 -13.95 12.16 4.95
C ASP A 440 -13.71 10.71 5.39
N TYR A 441 -14.48 10.26 6.37
CA TYR A 441 -14.29 8.94 6.97
C TYR A 441 -15.60 8.38 7.50
N LEU A 442 -15.86 7.11 7.21
CA LEU A 442 -16.99 6.38 7.74
C LEU A 442 -16.53 5.03 8.27
N SER A 443 -16.80 4.78 9.55
CA SER A 443 -16.74 3.44 10.12
C SER A 443 -18.14 2.97 10.47
N LEU A 444 -18.50 1.79 9.97
CA LEU A 444 -19.74 1.09 10.29
C LEU A 444 -19.38 -0.24 10.92
N THR A 445 -19.70 -0.41 12.20
CA THR A 445 -19.42 -1.63 12.95
C THR A 445 -20.71 -2.21 13.50
N THR A 446 -20.96 -3.51 13.33
CA THR A 446 -22.02 -4.23 14.06
C THR A 446 -21.43 -5.28 15.01
N ILE A 447 -21.98 -5.36 16.22
CA ILE A 447 -21.65 -6.35 17.25
C ILE A 447 -22.86 -7.26 17.44
N GLY A 448 -22.70 -8.54 17.08
CA GLY A 448 -23.74 -9.56 17.20
C GLY A 448 -24.80 -9.56 16.08
N GLY A 449 -24.68 -8.66 15.11
CA GLY A 449 -25.48 -8.63 13.89
C GLY A 449 -24.62 -8.77 12.63
N ASP A 450 -25.27 -8.66 11.48
CA ASP A 450 -24.68 -8.77 10.15
C ASP A 450 -24.62 -7.40 9.43
N MET A 451 -23.66 -7.27 8.53
CA MET A 451 -23.67 -6.21 7.54
C MET A 451 -24.31 -6.69 6.25
N ILE A 452 -25.36 -6.02 5.81
CA ILE A 452 -26.22 -6.43 4.70
C ILE A 452 -26.18 -5.36 3.62
N VAL A 453 -25.61 -5.69 2.47
CA VAL A 453 -25.54 -4.80 1.32
C VAL A 453 -26.59 -5.22 0.31
N THR A 454 -27.48 -4.30 -0.06
CA THR A 454 -28.58 -4.59 -0.98
C THR A 454 -28.40 -3.96 -2.34
N TYR A 455 -28.98 -4.59 -3.36
CA TYR A 455 -28.89 -4.19 -4.76
C TYR A 455 -30.22 -3.77 -5.39
N LEU A 456 -31.37 -4.16 -4.84
CA LEU A 456 -32.68 -4.06 -5.50
C LEU A 456 -33.68 -3.09 -4.88
N VAL A 457 -33.37 -2.53 -3.72
CA VAL A 457 -34.30 -1.73 -2.92
C VAL A 457 -34.82 -0.52 -3.72
N GLY A 458 -36.13 -0.45 -3.99
CA GLY A 458 -36.80 0.75 -4.55
C GLY A 458 -37.16 0.74 -6.04
N ASN A 459 -36.89 -0.31 -6.83
CA ASN A 459 -37.02 -0.23 -8.30
C ASN A 459 -37.78 -1.38 -9.01
N ASP A 460 -38.75 -2.05 -8.37
CA ASP A 460 -39.47 -3.20 -8.97
C ASP A 460 -38.54 -4.23 -9.65
N GLY A 461 -37.33 -4.43 -9.11
CA GLY A 461 -36.32 -5.34 -9.67
C GLY A 461 -35.44 -4.80 -10.80
N LYS A 462 -35.30 -3.48 -10.99
CA LYS A 462 -34.55 -2.90 -12.14
C LYS A 462 -33.21 -2.22 -11.81
N ALA A 463 -32.42 -2.71 -10.87
CA ALA A 463 -31.00 -2.34 -10.83
C ALA A 463 -30.29 -3.02 -12.02
N THR A 464 -30.25 -2.38 -13.19
CA THR A 464 -29.98 -3.05 -14.48
C THR A 464 -28.55 -3.57 -14.68
N HIS A 465 -27.63 -3.32 -13.74
CA HIS A 465 -26.20 -3.54 -13.97
C HIS A 465 -25.37 -4.07 -12.79
N GLY A 466 -25.97 -4.42 -11.63
CA GLY A 466 -25.25 -5.12 -10.55
C GLY A 466 -24.05 -4.39 -9.92
N VAL A 467 -23.88 -3.08 -10.12
CA VAL A 467 -22.75 -2.34 -9.56
C VAL A 467 -23.06 -1.82 -8.17
N ARG A 468 -22.09 -1.89 -7.25
CA ARG A 468 -22.15 -1.29 -5.92
C ARG A 468 -20.81 -0.64 -5.59
N ALA A 469 -20.86 0.57 -5.03
CA ALA A 469 -19.70 1.28 -4.52
C ALA A 469 -19.96 1.60 -3.04
N LEU A 470 -19.02 1.23 -2.19
CA LEU A 470 -19.08 1.38 -0.74
C LEU A 470 -17.79 2.02 -0.23
N SER A 471 -17.85 3.31 0.06
CA SER A 471 -16.83 4.02 0.82
C SER A 471 -17.07 3.86 2.31
N GLY A 472 -16.08 3.37 3.03
CA GLY A 472 -16.18 3.14 4.46
C GLY A 472 -15.34 1.95 4.94
N ASP A 473 -15.16 1.91 6.26
CA ASP A 473 -14.63 0.78 6.98
C ASP A 473 -15.76 0.00 7.63
N PHE A 474 -15.92 -1.23 7.16
CA PHE A 474 -17.06 -2.07 7.46
C PHE A 474 -16.63 -3.23 8.35
N ALA A 475 -17.19 -3.34 9.54
CA ALA A 475 -16.90 -4.42 10.48
C ALA A 475 -18.17 -5.14 10.95
N ALA A 476 -18.16 -6.47 10.91
CA ALA A 476 -19.21 -7.31 11.48
C ALA A 476 -18.58 -8.31 12.43
N PHE A 477 -18.78 -8.10 13.73
CA PHE A 477 -18.23 -8.95 14.78
C PHE A 477 -19.30 -9.92 15.30
N PRO A 478 -19.04 -11.25 15.27
CA PRO A 478 -19.94 -12.21 15.89
C PRO A 478 -19.94 -12.00 17.41
N SER A 479 -21.11 -12.08 18.04
CA SER A 479 -21.25 -11.98 19.49
C SER A 479 -22.23 -13.04 19.98
N ASN A 480 -21.82 -13.82 20.98
CA ASN A 480 -22.60 -14.92 21.56
C ASN A 480 -23.12 -15.94 20.51
N GLY A 481 -22.36 -16.15 19.43
CA GLY A 481 -22.72 -17.07 18.35
C GLY A 481 -23.75 -16.52 17.34
N SER A 482 -24.02 -15.22 17.36
CA SER A 482 -24.89 -14.52 16.40
C SER A 482 -24.11 -13.48 15.60
N GLY A 483 -24.50 -13.28 14.34
CA GLY A 483 -23.97 -12.24 13.46
C GLY A 483 -22.56 -12.54 12.90
N GLY A 484 -21.90 -11.48 12.43
CA GLY A 484 -20.54 -11.52 11.89
C GLY A 484 -20.46 -11.76 10.39
N GLY A 485 -21.58 -11.76 9.67
CA GLY A 485 -21.65 -11.87 8.23
C GLY A 485 -21.56 -10.53 7.50
N PHE A 486 -20.99 -10.55 6.30
CA PHE A 486 -21.11 -9.48 5.30
C PHE A 486 -21.85 -10.06 4.08
N LEU A 487 -23.12 -9.72 3.91
CA LEU A 487 -24.10 -10.49 3.13
C LEU A 487 -24.73 -9.69 1.99
N PHE A 488 -25.13 -10.40 0.93
CA PHE A 488 -25.73 -9.84 -0.28
C PHE A 488 -27.05 -10.56 -0.64
N PRO A 489 -28.10 -10.43 0.19
CA PRO A 489 -29.25 -11.33 0.14
C PRO A 489 -30.12 -11.20 -1.12
N ASP A 490 -30.07 -10.07 -1.82
CA ASP A 490 -30.93 -9.76 -2.96
C ASP A 490 -30.19 -9.72 -4.31
N LEU A 491 -28.91 -10.11 -4.33
CA LEU A 491 -28.09 -10.03 -5.53
C LEU A 491 -28.55 -11.01 -6.63
N GLY A 492 -29.01 -12.21 -6.26
CA GLY A 492 -29.47 -13.22 -7.21
C GLY A 492 -30.76 -12.85 -7.96
N ASP A 493 -31.48 -11.83 -7.48
CA ASP A 493 -32.70 -11.32 -8.10
C ASP A 493 -32.42 -10.13 -9.07
N VAL A 494 -31.15 -9.72 -9.25
CA VAL A 494 -30.73 -8.66 -10.16
C VAL A 494 -30.86 -9.10 -11.63
N VAL A 495 -31.39 -8.23 -12.49
CA VAL A 495 -31.69 -8.55 -13.90
C VAL A 495 -30.40 -8.77 -14.70
N VAL A 496 -30.20 -10.01 -15.17
CA VAL A 496 -29.10 -10.41 -16.05
C VAL A 496 -29.21 -9.76 -17.43
N ASN A 497 -28.13 -9.13 -17.91
CA ASN A 497 -28.07 -8.63 -19.28
C ASN A 497 -27.88 -9.80 -20.28
N GLN A 498 -28.95 -10.16 -20.97
CA GLN A 498 -28.97 -11.28 -21.92
C GLN A 498 -28.07 -11.10 -23.16
N SER A 499 -27.63 -9.87 -23.47
CA SER A 499 -26.85 -9.58 -24.69
C SER A 499 -25.34 -9.76 -24.52
N THR A 500 -24.85 -9.61 -23.30
CA THR A 500 -23.42 -9.78 -22.96
C THR A 500 -23.14 -11.13 -22.31
N GLY A 501 -24.17 -11.85 -21.83
CA GLY A 501 -24.01 -13.10 -21.10
C GLY A 501 -23.36 -12.93 -19.71
N HIS A 502 -23.13 -11.69 -19.28
CA HIS A 502 -22.51 -11.32 -18.02
C HIS A 502 -23.59 -10.89 -17.00
N LYS A 503 -23.47 -11.37 -15.76
CA LYS A 503 -24.32 -10.97 -14.64
C LYS A 503 -23.84 -9.66 -13.98
N ALA A 504 -22.59 -9.28 -14.24
CA ALA A 504 -21.97 -7.96 -14.00
C ALA A 504 -22.15 -7.38 -12.58
N GLY A 505 -22.16 -8.24 -11.56
CA GLY A 505 -22.02 -7.79 -10.18
C GLY A 505 -20.61 -7.22 -9.95
N GLN A 506 -20.44 -5.90 -10.04
CA GLN A 506 -19.17 -5.25 -9.65
C GLN A 506 -19.33 -4.66 -8.25
N LEU A 507 -18.53 -5.13 -7.30
CA LEU A 507 -18.45 -4.57 -5.96
C LEU A 507 -17.15 -3.80 -5.82
N PHE A 508 -17.25 -2.49 -5.62
CA PHE A 508 -16.15 -1.61 -5.25
C PHE A 508 -16.25 -1.26 -3.77
N THR A 509 -15.19 -1.51 -3.02
CA THR A 509 -15.05 -1.06 -1.64
C THR A 509 -13.85 -0.11 -1.52
N PHE A 510 -14.13 1.11 -1.10
CA PHE A 510 -13.12 2.15 -0.87
C PHE A 510 -12.95 2.33 0.64
N GLY A 511 -12.11 1.48 1.22
CA GLY A 511 -11.90 1.34 2.66
C GLY A 511 -11.55 -0.10 3.01
N SER A 512 -12.22 -0.67 4.01
CA SER A 512 -11.92 -2.01 4.51
C SER A 512 -13.15 -2.84 4.82
N ILE A 513 -13.03 -4.17 4.75
CA ILE A 513 -14.05 -5.11 5.21
C ILE A 513 -13.44 -6.08 6.22
N THR A 514 -14.03 -6.11 7.41
CA THR A 514 -13.74 -7.07 8.48
C THR A 514 -15.00 -7.86 8.80
N ALA A 515 -15.03 -9.16 8.49
CA ALA A 515 -16.22 -9.98 8.74
C ALA A 515 -15.84 -11.44 8.98
N ARG A 516 -16.52 -12.11 9.91
CA ARG A 516 -16.28 -13.53 10.18
C ARG A 516 -16.63 -14.39 8.97
N ASN A 517 -17.70 -14.04 8.26
CA ASN A 517 -18.15 -14.72 7.04
C ASN A 517 -18.41 -13.69 5.93
N PHE A 518 -17.86 -13.91 4.74
CA PHE A 518 -18.10 -13.05 3.57
C PHE A 518 -19.01 -13.76 2.56
N GLY A 519 -20.29 -13.34 2.52
CA GLY A 519 -21.32 -13.88 1.64
C GLY A 519 -21.59 -15.37 1.82
N THR A 520 -22.47 -15.91 0.96
CA THR A 520 -22.62 -17.34 0.73
C THR A 520 -22.20 -17.67 -0.69
N ALA A 521 -21.84 -18.93 -0.97
CA ALA A 521 -21.48 -19.37 -2.33
C ALA A 521 -22.48 -18.89 -3.41
N ASP A 522 -23.79 -19.02 -3.16
CA ASP A 522 -24.83 -18.59 -4.10
C ASP A 522 -24.81 -17.08 -4.35
N GLN A 523 -24.59 -16.28 -3.29
CA GLN A 523 -24.51 -14.81 -3.40
C GLN A 523 -23.25 -14.38 -4.13
N LEU A 524 -22.09 -14.97 -3.79
CA LEU A 524 -20.80 -14.54 -4.31
C LEU A 524 -20.58 -14.93 -5.78
N ASN A 525 -21.26 -15.97 -6.25
CA ASN A 525 -21.30 -16.36 -7.66
C ASN A 525 -21.94 -15.30 -8.56
N ASP A 526 -22.73 -14.38 -7.99
CA ASP A 526 -23.33 -13.27 -8.73
C ASP A 526 -22.48 -11.98 -8.65
N ILE A 527 -21.35 -11.99 -7.92
CA ILE A 527 -20.33 -10.93 -7.91
C ILE A 527 -19.17 -11.31 -8.84
N ASP A 528 -19.29 -10.93 -10.11
CA ASP A 528 -18.29 -11.16 -11.15
C ASP A 528 -16.94 -10.49 -10.78
N ASN A 529 -16.99 -9.26 -10.26
CA ASN A 529 -15.78 -8.52 -9.88
C ASN A 529 -15.85 -7.97 -8.46
N PHE A 530 -14.80 -8.21 -7.68
CA PHE A 530 -14.65 -7.65 -6.34
C PHE A 530 -13.34 -6.88 -6.24
N PHE A 531 -13.47 -5.57 -6.05
CA PHE A 531 -12.36 -4.63 -6.00
C PHE A 531 -12.40 -3.90 -4.68
N ILE A 532 -11.29 -3.91 -3.96
CA ILE A 532 -11.14 -3.19 -2.71
C ILE A 532 -9.82 -2.42 -2.70
N SER A 533 -9.85 -1.22 -2.16
CA SER A 533 -8.66 -0.41 -1.91
C SER A 533 -8.78 0.23 -0.55
N SER A 534 -7.72 0.16 0.25
CA SER A 534 -7.61 0.81 1.55
C SER A 534 -6.61 1.96 1.47
N PRO A 535 -6.85 3.11 2.16
CA PRO A 535 -5.91 4.21 2.15
C PRO A 535 -4.56 3.80 2.77
N GLN A 536 -3.46 4.21 2.17
CA GLN A 536 -2.10 3.92 2.66
C GLN A 536 -1.61 4.92 3.72
N SER A 537 -2.50 5.81 4.21
CA SER A 537 -2.18 6.92 5.12
C SER A 537 -2.39 6.55 6.60
N ALA A 538 -1.45 7.03 7.44
CA ALA A 538 -1.30 6.73 8.87
C ALA A 538 -2.41 7.25 9.81
N LEU A 539 -3.46 7.91 9.29
CA LEU A 539 -4.56 8.43 10.11
C LEU A 539 -5.65 7.38 10.40
N VAL A 540 -5.59 6.22 9.74
CA VAL A 540 -6.59 5.16 9.88
C VAL A 540 -5.88 3.92 10.43
N GLY A 541 -6.12 3.60 11.71
CA GLY A 541 -5.42 2.52 12.41
C GLY A 541 -5.66 1.13 11.81
N GLY A 542 -4.61 0.28 11.87
CA GLY A 542 -4.76 -1.19 11.89
C GLY A 542 -4.00 -1.99 10.82
N THR A 543 -2.68 -2.18 11.01
CA THR A 543 -1.81 -3.36 10.71
C THR A 543 -0.42 -2.93 10.24
N ASP A 544 0.62 -3.54 10.81
CA ASP A 544 2.03 -3.22 10.56
C ASP A 544 2.59 -4.06 9.38
N ILE A 545 2.24 -3.71 8.14
CA ILE A 545 3.04 -4.19 7.00
C ILE A 545 4.27 -3.30 6.83
N LYS A 546 5.41 -3.91 7.17
CA LYS A 546 6.73 -3.32 6.99
C LYS A 546 7.20 -3.50 5.54
N ARG A 547 7.55 -2.42 4.85
CA ARG A 547 8.30 -2.40 3.57
C ARG A 547 9.77 -2.11 3.82
N LEU A 548 10.68 -2.75 3.08
CA LEU A 548 12.11 -2.46 3.17
C LEU A 548 12.46 -1.25 2.28
N VAL A 549 13.12 -0.24 2.83
CA VAL A 549 13.54 0.98 2.11
C VAL A 549 15.02 1.22 2.33
N LEU A 550 15.78 1.44 1.25
CA LEU A 550 17.17 1.89 1.31
C LEU A 550 17.20 3.41 1.54
N LEU A 551 17.60 3.83 2.74
CA LEU A 551 17.60 5.23 3.17
C LEU A 551 18.80 6.03 2.67
N GLY A 552 19.91 5.35 2.39
CA GLY A 552 21.12 6.03 1.95
C GLY A 552 22.27 5.08 1.63
N LEU A 553 23.18 5.58 0.79
CA LEU A 553 24.35 4.86 0.29
C LEU A 553 25.60 5.73 0.39
N ARG A 554 26.71 5.15 0.85
CA ARG A 554 28.03 5.78 0.91
C ARG A 554 29.10 4.87 0.32
N ALA A 555 29.87 5.37 -0.64
CA ALA A 555 31.00 4.67 -1.25
C ALA A 555 32.33 5.40 -0.95
N TRP A 556 33.42 4.65 -0.73
CA TRP A 556 34.70 5.21 -0.29
C TRP A 556 35.87 5.07 -1.28
#